data_AF-B1C1B6-F1
#
_entry.id   AF-B1C1B6-F1
#
_cell.length_a   1.000
_cell.length_b   1.000
_cell.length_c   1.000
_cell.angle_alpha   90.00
_cell.angle_beta   90.00
_cell.angle_gamma   90.00
#
_symmetry.space_group_name_H-M   'P 1'
#
loop_
_entity.id
_entity.type
_entity.pdbx_description
1 polymer ?
#
loop_
_entity_poly.entity_id
_entity_poly.type
_entity_poly.pdbx_seq_one_letter_code
_entity_poly.pdbx_strand_id
1 'polypeptide(L)' 'MINIGAYPYSINLVINNIPTGYRHNIINLSDSEDLVTLMWANESFDPDHTDTYYEEVNKNDK' A
#
# COMPACT_ATOMS: atom_id res chain seq x y z
N MET A 1 3.10 4.98 9.49
CA MET A 1 3.55 5.43 8.15
C MET A 1 4.04 4.22 7.38
N ILE A 2 3.47 3.99 6.20
CA ILE A 2 3.81 2.83 5.35
C ILE A 2 4.50 3.34 4.09
N ASN A 3 5.60 2.72 3.69
CA ASN A 3 6.30 3.00 2.44
C ASN A 3 6.12 1.81 1.50
N ILE A 4 5.71 2.09 0.28
CA ILE A 4 5.50 1.07 -0.76
C ILE A 4 6.50 1.29 -1.88
N GLY A 5 7.20 0.21 -2.27
CA GLY A 5 7.99 0.13 -3.50
C GLY A 5 7.38 -0.90 -4.45
N ALA A 6 7.03 -0.48 -5.67
CA ALA A 6 6.54 -1.37 -6.73
C ALA A 6 7.65 -1.68 -7.73
N TYR A 7 7.71 -2.95 -8.19
CA TYR A 7 8.73 -3.41 -9.13
C TYR A 7 8.10 -3.83 -10.46
N PRO A 8 8.11 -2.98 -11.51
CA PRO A 8 8.05 -3.48 -12.87
C PRO A 8 9.40 -4.16 -13.18
N TYR A 9 9.45 -5.13 -14.10
CA TYR A 9 10.66 -5.91 -14.46
C TYR A 9 11.91 -5.08 -14.88
N SER A 10 11.83 -3.74 -14.88
CA SER A 10 12.92 -2.76 -14.99
C SER A 10 13.08 -2.02 -13.65
N ILE A 11 14.25 -2.13 -13.00
CA ILE A 11 14.65 -1.76 -11.61
C ILE A 11 14.39 -0.30 -11.12
N ASN A 12 13.44 0.44 -11.69
CA ASN A 12 13.06 1.77 -11.18
C ASN A 12 12.25 1.64 -9.88
N LEU A 13 12.91 1.82 -8.73
CA LEU A 13 12.26 1.92 -7.42
C LEU A 13 11.56 3.28 -7.29
N VAL A 14 10.23 3.28 -7.35
CA VAL A 14 9.41 4.43 -6.97
C VAL A 14 8.92 4.21 -5.55
N ILE A 15 9.34 5.07 -4.62
CA ILE A 15 8.94 5.01 -3.21
C ILE A 15 7.77 5.98 -3.00
N ASN A 16 6.64 5.44 -2.57
CA ASN A 16 5.48 6.23 -2.17
C ASN A 16 5.28 6.13 -0.66
N ASN A 17 5.10 7.28 -0.01
CA ASN A 17 4.80 7.36 1.42
C ASN A 17 3.27 7.40 1.61
N ILE A 18 2.76 6.55 2.49
CA ILE A 18 1.37 6.57 2.95
C ILE A 18 1.32 7.26 4.31
N PRO A 19 0.69 8.45 4.40
CA PRO A 19 0.46 9.12 5.68
C PRO A 19 -0.56 8.35 6.53
N THR A 20 -0.38 8.42 7.84
CA THR A 20 -1.36 7.88 8.81
C THR A 20 -2.70 8.60 8.67
N GLY A 21 -3.81 7.88 8.87
CA GLY A 21 -5.17 8.43 8.76
C GLY A 21 -5.72 8.50 7.34
N TYR A 22 -4.94 8.14 6.31
CA TYR A 22 -5.43 7.99 4.95
C TYR A 22 -5.72 6.52 4.65
N ARG A 23 -6.97 6.23 4.28
CA ARG A 23 -7.31 4.97 3.61
C ARG A 23 -6.54 4.86 2.30
N HIS A 24 -6.10 3.66 1.98
CA HIS A 24 -5.34 3.39 0.77
C HIS A 24 -5.59 1.97 0.28
N ASN A 25 -5.55 1.79 -1.04
CA ASN A 25 -5.60 0.49 -1.69
C ASN A 25 -4.61 0.45 -2.86
N ILE A 26 -4.19 -0.77 -3.22
CA ILE A 26 -3.34 -1.01 -4.40
C ILE A 26 -4.06 -2.05 -5.25
N ILE A 27 -4.17 -1.77 -6.55
CA ILE A 27 -4.82 -2.64 -7.53
C ILE A 27 -3.84 -2.86 -8.67
N ASN A 28 -3.62 -4.13 -9.03
CA ASN A 28 -2.92 -4.46 -10.27
C ASN A 28 -3.87 -4.23 -11.46
N LEU A 29 -3.46 -3.37 -12.39
CA LEU A 29 -4.24 -3.05 -13.61
C LEU A 29 -3.72 -3.81 -14.85
N SER A 30 -2.69 -4.64 -14.69
CA SER A 30 -2.17 -5.48 -15.77
C SER A 30 -2.99 -6.76 -15.89
N ASP A 31 -3.40 -7.10 -17.11
CA ASP A 31 -4.10 -8.35 -17.42
C ASP A 31 -3.13 -9.53 -17.63
N SER A 32 -1.82 -9.26 -17.75
CA SER A 32 -0.82 -10.27 -18.13
C SER A 32 0.38 -10.36 -17.20
N GLU A 33 0.59 -9.39 -16.32
CA GLU A 33 1.80 -9.30 -15.48
C GLU A 33 1.44 -9.27 -14.00
N ASP A 34 2.25 -9.94 -13.18
CA ASP A 34 2.14 -9.89 -11.73
C ASP A 34 2.68 -8.58 -11.16
N LEU A 35 1.96 -8.01 -10.20
CA LEU A 35 2.43 -6.88 -9.40
C LEU A 35 3.15 -7.39 -8.15
N VAL A 36 4.48 -7.33 -8.16
CA VAL A 36 5.30 -7.59 -6.96
C VAL A 36 5.61 -6.25 -6.28
N THR A 37 5.25 -6.16 -5.00
CA THR A 37 5.37 -4.93 -4.20
C THR A 37 6.05 -5.23 -2.88
N LEU A 38 7.05 -4.44 -2.51
CA LEU A 38 7.62 -4.45 -1.16
C LEU A 38 6.92 -3.37 -0.32
N MET A 39 6.36 -3.78 0.80
CA MET A 39 5.76 -2.88 1.79
C MET A 39 6.65 -2.83 3.03
N TRP A 40 6.95 -1.64 3.50
CA TRP A 40 7.64 -1.39 4.76
C TRP A 40 6.75 -0.54 5.67
N ALA A 41 6.64 -0.93 6.93
CA ALA A 41 5.90 -0.19 7.95
C ALA A 41 6.84 0.20 9.09
N ASN A 42 6.49 1.27 9.81
CA ASN A 42 7.28 1.77 10.94
C ASN A 42 7.25 0.85 12.17
N GLU A 43 6.33 -0.10 12.23
CA GLU A 43 6.19 -1.05 13.33
C GLU A 43 5.74 -2.43 12.81
N SER A 44 5.96 -3.46 13.63
CA SER A 44 5.49 -4.81 13.32
C SER A 44 4.00 -4.93 13.63
N PHE A 45 3.31 -5.81 12.92
CA PHE A 45 1.91 -6.11 13.20
C PHE A 45 1.74 -6.74 14.60
N ASP A 46 0.84 -6.18 15.40
CA ASP A 46 0.41 -6.70 16.71
C ASP A 46 -1.13 -6.94 16.68
N PRO A 47 -1.59 -8.20 16.75
CA PRO A 47 -3.02 -8.51 16.74
C PRO A 47 -3.75 -8.09 18.02
N ASP A 48 -3.05 -7.94 19.15
CA ASP A 48 -3.65 -7.51 20.42
C ASP A 48 -3.80 -5.98 20.49
N HIS A 49 -3.02 -5.25 19.68
CA HIS A 49 -3.03 -3.79 19.58
C HIS A 49 -3.07 -3.34 18.12
N THR A 50 -4.16 -3.64 17.40
CA THR A 50 -4.28 -3.32 15.98
C THR A 50 -4.44 -1.82 15.74
N ASP A 51 -3.57 -1.22 14.93
CA ASP A 51 -3.70 0.16 14.41
C ASP A 51 -4.14 0.17 12.93
N THR A 52 -5.09 -0.70 12.56
CA THR A 52 -5.62 -0.78 11.20
C THR A 52 -7.11 -1.08 11.23
N TYR A 53 -7.88 -0.24 10.55
CA TYR A 53 -9.34 -0.32 10.52
C TYR A 53 -9.79 -0.39 9.06
N TYR A 54 -10.69 -1.32 8.75
CA TYR A 54 -11.24 -1.46 7.41
C TYR A 54 -12.20 -0.32 7.12
N GLU A 55 -11.99 0.34 5.97
CA GLU A 55 -12.88 1.37 5.48
C GLU A 55 -12.75 1.46 3.95
N GLU A 56 -13.88 1.50 3.23
CA GLU A 56 -13.91 1.43 1.77
C GLU A 56 -13.33 2.71 1.13
N VAL A 57 -12.60 2.58 0.01
CA VAL A 57 -12.12 3.74 -0.75
C VAL A 57 -13.19 4.15 -1.78
N ASN A 58 -14.04 5.11 -1.43
CA ASN A 58 -15.05 5.66 -2.34
C ASN A 58 -14.45 6.73 -3.24
N LYS A 59 -14.66 6.63 -4.56
CA LYS A 59 -14.21 7.64 -5.54
C LYS A 59 -14.85 9.03 -5.37
N ASN A 60 -15.90 9.13 -4.55
CA ASN A 60 -16.70 10.34 -4.34
C ASN A 60 -16.35 11.09 -3.05
N ASP A 61 -15.51 10.52 -2.19
CA ASP A 61 -15.06 11.18 -0.97
C ASP A 61 -13.91 12.12 -1.37
N LYS A 62 -14.24 13.41 -1.55
CA LYS A 62 -13.28 14.51 -1.70
C LYS A 62 -13.01 15.17 -0.35
#